data_AF-A0A9D6L6Z6-F1
#
_entry.id   AF-A0A9D6L6Z6-F1
#
_cell.length_a   1.000
_cell.length_b   1.000
_cell.length_c   1.000
_cell.angle_alpha   90.00
_cell.angle_beta   90.00
_cell.angle_gamma   90.00
#
_symmetry.space_group_name_H-M   'P 1'
#
loop_
_entity.id
_entity.type
_entity.pdbx_description
1 polymer ?
#
loop_
_entity_poly.entity_id
_entity_poly.type
_entity_poly.pdbx_seq_one_letter_code
_entity_poly.pdbx_strand_id
1 'polypeptide(L)'
;MYGLSDEEIAALLNRDFEKFSAPERALLRLADALADTPVNVSDELYAELRKHFSEVELIELAADAAQENYRARWNRAFDVGSDALYCVIPER
;
A
#
# COMPACT_ATOMS: atom_id res chain seq x y z
N MET A 1 -9.20 11.54 15.46
CA MET A 1 -9.67 11.43 14.07
C MET A 1 -8.72 10.45 13.41
N TYR A 2 -9.21 9.29 12.97
CA TYR A 2 -8.35 8.26 12.37
C TYR A 2 -7.93 8.72 10.97
N GLY A 3 -6.64 8.72 10.67
CA GLY A 3 -6.09 9.15 9.39
C GLY A 3 -4.59 9.44 9.51
N LEU A 4 -3.88 9.40 8.38
CA LEU A 4 -2.48 9.81 8.29
C LEU A 4 -2.37 11.32 8.39
N SER A 5 -1.31 11.80 9.03
CA SER A 5 -0.89 13.20 9.02
C SER A 5 -0.39 13.62 7.63
N ASP A 6 -0.39 14.93 7.35
CA ASP A 6 0.16 15.48 6.10
C ASP A 6 1.64 15.08 5.90
N GLU A 7 2.40 14.94 6.99
CA GLU A 7 3.79 14.48 6.93
C GLU A 7 3.89 13.01 6.51
N GLU A 8 3.05 12.14 7.06
CA GLU A 8 2.98 10.73 6.67
C GLU A 8 2.51 10.57 5.22
N ILE A 9 1.51 11.36 4.79
CA ILE A 9 1.07 11.38 3.39
C ILE A 9 2.21 11.80 2.46
N ALA A 10 2.92 12.87 2.80
CA ALA A 10 4.08 13.31 2.04
C ALA A 10 5.21 12.26 2.02
N ALA A 11 5.42 11.56 3.13
CA ALA A 11 6.40 10.47 3.21
C ALA A 11 6.04 9.31 2.26
N LEU A 12 4.76 8.88 2.23
CA LEU A 12 4.29 7.85 1.29
C LEU A 12 4.48 8.26 -0.17
N LEU A 13 4.14 9.50 -0.53
CA LEU A 13 4.30 10.00 -1.90
C LEU A 13 5.77 9.98 -2.35
N ASN A 14 6.69 10.29 -1.43
CA ASN A 14 8.13 10.26 -1.68
C ASN A 14 8.77 8.87 -1.45
N ARG A 15 7.98 7.85 -1.08
CA ARG A 15 8.47 6.50 -0.72
C ARG A 15 9.50 6.52 0.42
N ASP A 16 9.41 7.49 1.31
CA ASP A 16 10.24 7.61 2.51
C ASP A 16 9.66 6.74 3.64
N PHE A 17 9.84 5.42 3.50
CA PHE A 17 9.30 4.47 4.47
C PHE A 17 10.06 4.46 5.81
N GLU A 18 11.19 5.17 5.90
CA GLU A 18 11.97 5.29 7.13
C GLU A 18 11.24 6.05 8.24
N LYS A 19 10.29 6.91 7.86
CA LYS A 19 9.41 7.65 8.77
C LYS A 19 8.32 6.80 9.44
N PHE A 20 8.10 5.59 8.95
CA PHE A 20 7.11 4.66 9.50
C PHE A 20 7.77 3.66 10.45
N SER A 21 6.99 3.11 11.37
CA SER A 21 7.49 2.05 12.24
C SER A 21 7.91 0.81 11.44
N ALA A 22 8.72 -0.06 12.03
CA ALA A 22 9.14 -1.32 11.40
C ALA A 22 7.96 -2.17 10.85
N PRO A 23 6.87 -2.44 11.61
CA PRO A 23 5.73 -3.20 11.07
C PRO A 23 5.04 -2.50 9.90
N GLU A 24 4.83 -1.19 9.98
CA GLU A 24 4.19 -0.41 8.91
C GLU A 24 5.03 -0.41 7.63
N ARG A 25 6.35 -0.25 7.76
CA ARG A 25 7.27 -0.28 6.62
C ARG A 25 7.33 -1.65 5.94
N ALA A 26 7.28 -2.74 6.70
CA ALA A 26 7.17 -4.08 6.14
C ALA A 26 5.84 -4.25 5.36
N LEU A 27 4.73 -3.75 5.92
CA LEU A 27 3.42 -3.79 5.27
C LEU A 27 3.34 -2.90 4.01
N LEU A 28 3.94 -1.71 4.02
CA LEU A 28 4.03 -0.84 2.84
C LEU A 28 4.82 -1.51 1.71
N ARG A 29 5.91 -2.22 2.04
CA ARG A 29 6.66 -3.03 1.08
C ARG A 29 5.85 -4.21 0.52
N LEU A 30 4.98 -4.82 1.33
CA LEU A 30 4.03 -5.83 0.85
C LEU A 30 3.04 -5.23 -0.14
N ALA A 31 2.46 -4.07 0.17
CA ALA A 31 1.50 -3.39 -0.70
C ALA A 31 2.12 -3.04 -2.06
N ASP A 32 3.35 -2.52 -2.08
CA ASP A 32 4.11 -2.30 -3.31
C ASP A 32 4.31 -3.59 -4.11
N ALA A 33 4.79 -4.66 -3.46
CA ALA A 33 5.05 -5.94 -4.12
C ALA A 33 3.78 -6.58 -4.72
N LEU A 34 2.63 -6.36 -4.08
CA LEU A 34 1.33 -6.81 -4.59
C LEU A 34 0.83 -5.96 -5.76
N ALA A 35 1.22 -4.68 -5.83
CA ALA A 35 0.87 -3.77 -6.92
C ALA A 35 1.74 -3.97 -8.18
N ASP A 36 2.93 -4.56 -8.05
CA ASP A 36 3.83 -4.86 -9.16
C ASP A 36 3.22 -5.85 -10.17
N THR A 37 3.73 -5.80 -11.40
CA THR A 37 3.39 -6.78 -12.45
C THR A 37 4.68 -7.20 -13.17
N PRO A 38 5.19 -8.43 -12.94
CA PRO A 38 4.58 -9.50 -12.15
C PRO A 38 4.63 -9.25 -10.63
N VAL A 39 3.64 -9.78 -9.91
CA VAL A 39 3.62 -9.79 -8.44
C VAL A 39 4.72 -10.73 -7.92
N ASN A 40 5.53 -10.25 -6.98
CA ASN A 40 6.57 -11.07 -6.34
C ASN A 40 6.77 -10.65 -4.88
N VAL A 41 6.31 -11.47 -3.95
CA VAL A 41 6.60 -11.33 -2.52
C VAL A 41 7.75 -12.28 -2.19
N SER A 42 8.96 -11.73 -2.02
CA SER A 42 10.16 -12.50 -1.70
C SER A 42 10.05 -13.19 -0.33
N ASP A 43 10.70 -14.34 -0.17
CA ASP A 43 10.79 -15.06 1.10
C ASP A 43 11.35 -14.19 2.23
N GLU A 44 12.30 -13.29 1.94
CA GLU A 44 12.87 -12.37 2.91
C GLU A 44 11.82 -11.38 3.45
N LEU A 45 11.02 -10.79 2.56
CA LEU A 45 9.92 -9.89 2.92
C LEU A 45 8.84 -10.63 3.71
N TYR A 46 8.45 -11.83 3.28
CA TYR A 46 7.46 -12.62 4.01
C TYR A 46 7.98 -13.04 5.41
N ALA A 47 9.25 -13.41 5.52
CA ALA A 47 9.88 -13.68 6.81
C ALA A 47 9.95 -12.45 7.72
N GLU A 48 10.15 -11.25 7.16
CA GLU A 48 10.10 -9.98 7.88
C GLU A 48 8.69 -9.68 8.40
N LEU A 49 7.67 -9.81 7.55
CA LEU A 49 6.27 -9.61 7.89
C LEU A 49 5.82 -10.49 9.08
N ARG A 50 6.21 -11.77 9.09
CA ARG A 50 5.87 -12.68 10.20
C ARG A 50 6.57 -12.39 11.53
N LYS A 51 7.53 -11.45 11.58
CA LYS A 51 8.07 -10.94 12.86
C LYS A 51 7.11 -9.95 13.52
N HIS A 52 6.19 -9.39 12.75
CA HIS A 52 5.33 -8.28 13.15
C HIS A 52 3.85 -8.66 13.22
N PHE A 53 3.42 -9.56 12.34
CA PHE A 53 2.02 -9.93 12.17
C PHE A 53 1.84 -11.45 12.25
N SER A 54 0.71 -11.87 12.81
CA SER A 54 0.23 -13.24 12.73
C SER A 54 -0.25 -13.58 11.31
N GLU A 55 -0.41 -14.88 11.04
CA GLU A 55 -0.92 -15.34 9.75
C GLU A 55 -2.32 -14.80 9.43
N VAL A 56 -3.19 -14.69 10.44
CA VAL A 56 -4.55 -14.17 10.29
C VAL A 56 -4.52 -12.69 9.93
N GLU A 57 -3.71 -11.89 10.62
CA GLU A 57 -3.53 -10.47 10.30
C GLU A 57 -2.96 -10.28 8.88
N LEU A 58 -2.00 -11.12 8.46
CA LEU A 58 -1.45 -11.05 7.11
C LEU A 58 -2.47 -11.39 6.02
N ILE A 59 -3.38 -12.34 6.28
CA ILE A 59 -4.48 -12.65 5.35
C ILE A 59 -5.38 -11.43 5.17
N GLU A 60 -5.76 -10.77 6.26
CA GLU A 60 -6.63 -9.58 6.21
C GLU A 60 -5.94 -8.42 5.49
N LEU A 61 -4.69 -8.11 5.87
CA LEU A 61 -3.90 -7.03 5.29
C LEU A 61 -3.61 -7.24 3.80
N ALA A 62 -3.30 -8.48 3.38
CA ALA A 62 -3.08 -8.80 1.98
C ALA A 62 -4.39 -8.73 1.16
N ALA A 63 -5.53 -9.09 1.76
CA ALA A 63 -6.83 -8.97 1.12
C ALA A 63 -7.18 -7.50 0.84
N ASP A 64 -6.93 -6.61 1.80
CA ASP A 64 -7.15 -5.17 1.62
C ASP A 64 -6.27 -4.59 0.51
N ALA A 65 -4.97 -4.93 0.48
CA ALA A 65 -4.07 -4.50 -0.59
C ALA A 65 -4.51 -5.04 -1.97
N ALA A 66 -4.91 -6.31 -2.05
CA ALA A 66 -5.42 -6.90 -3.28
C ALA A 66 -6.71 -6.22 -3.77
N GLN A 67 -7.59 -5.81 -2.85
CA GLN A 67 -8.82 -5.09 -3.18
C GLN A 67 -8.53 -3.72 -3.83
N GLU A 68 -7.51 -3.00 -3.39
CA GLU A 68 -7.10 -1.75 -4.04
C GLU A 68 -6.56 -1.99 -5.45
N ASN A 69 -5.82 -3.08 -5.67
CA ASN A 69 -5.36 -3.45 -7.00
C ASN A 69 -6.51 -3.83 -7.94
N TYR A 70 -7.54 -4.52 -7.42
CA TYR A 70 -8.78 -4.78 -8.16
C TYR A 70 -9.45 -3.46 -8.57
N ARG A 71 -9.65 -2.52 -7.63
CA ARG A 71 -10.23 -1.20 -7.92
C ARG A 71 -9.40 -0.42 -8.95
N ALA A 72 -8.08 -0.43 -8.81
CA ALA A 72 -7.16 0.25 -9.71
C ALA A 72 -7.26 -0.26 -11.16
N ARG A 73 -7.44 -1.58 -11.35
CA ARG A 73 -7.62 -2.20 -12.68
C ARG A 73 -9.03 -1.97 -13.22
N TRP A 74 -10.04 -2.09 -12.37
CA TRP A 74 -11.43 -1.84 -12.74
C TRP A 74 -11.63 -0.38 -13.19
N ASN A 75 -11.11 0.60 -12.44
CA ASN A 75 -11.16 2.01 -12.82
C ASN A 75 -10.52 2.25 -14.20
N ARG A 76 -9.35 1.65 -14.47
CA ARG A 76 -8.66 1.77 -15.76
C ARG A 76 -9.43 1.13 -16.91
N ALA A 77 -10.14 0.04 -16.67
CA ALA A 77 -10.92 -0.64 -17.71
C ALA A 77 -12.09 0.22 -18.23
N PHE A 78 -12.64 1.12 -17.40
CA PHE A 78 -13.79 1.97 -17.72
C PHE A 78 -13.46 3.46 -17.77
N ASP A 79 -12.17 3.83 -17.77
CA ASP A 79 -11.68 5.21 -17.75
C ASP A 79 -12.31 6.06 -16.64
N VAL A 80 -12.45 5.47 -15.45
CA VAL A 80 -13.00 6.15 -14.27
C VAL A 80 -11.92 7.08 -13.71
N GLY A 81 -12.15 8.39 -13.86
CA GLY A 81 -11.29 9.47 -13.36
C GLY A 81 -11.66 9.94 -11.95
N SER A 82 -10.95 10.98 -11.48
CA SER A 82 -11.22 11.64 -10.19
C SER A 82 -12.45 12.55 -10.28
N ASP A 83 -13.28 12.54 -9.24
CA ASP A 83 -14.38 13.51 -9.06
C ASP A 83 -13.89 14.90 -8.57
N ALA A 84 -12.58 15.09 -8.42
CA ALA A 84 -11.94 16.33 -7.95
C ALA A 84 -12.42 16.81 -6.56
N LEU A 85 -12.88 15.88 -5.71
CA LEU A 85 -13.34 16.16 -4.35
C LEU A 85 -12.20 16.33 -3.33
N TYR A 86 -11.00 15.85 -3.65
CA TYR A 86 -9.82 15.86 -2.79
C TYR A 86 -8.62 16.50 -3.49
N CYS A 87 -7.58 16.80 -2.70
CA CYS A 87 -6.33 17.38 -3.16
C CYS A 87 -5.77 16.61 -4.37
N VAL A 88 -5.34 17.33 -5.41
CA VAL A 88 -4.67 16.71 -6.56
C VAL A 88 -3.33 16.14 -6.10
N ILE A 89 -3.12 14.84 -6.31
CA ILE A 89 -1.81 14.21 -6.09
C ILE A 89 -0.87 14.76 -7.18
N PRO A 90 0.28 15.36 -6.81
CA PRO A 90 1.24 15.86 -7.80
C PRO A 90 1.62 14.77 -8.80
N GLU A 91 1.69 15.11 -10.09
CA GLU A 91 2.19 14.19 -11.11
C GLU A 91 3.65 13.80 -10.79
N ARG A 92 3.97 12.52 -10.99
CA ARG A 92 5.34 11.98 -10.81
C ARG A 92 6.26 12.37 -11.96
#